data_AF-A0A173ZEP7-F1
#
_entry.id   AF-A0A173ZEP7-F1
#
_cell.length_a   1.000
_cell.length_b   1.000
_cell.length_c   1.000
_cell.angle_alpha   90.00
_cell.angle_beta   90.00
_cell.angle_gamma   90.00
#
_symmetry.space_group_name_H-M   'P 1'
#
loop_
_entity.id
_entity.type
_entity.pdbx_description
1 polymer ?
#
loop_
_entity_poly.entity_id
_entity_poly.type
_entity_poly.pdbx_seq_one_letter_code
_entity_poly.pdbx_strand_id
1 'polypeptide(L)'
;MRKRKKSGSVFRQLVGSYVLFAVFLVIGLNVCMFGILIGIGGGSIETLAPYDMVDGSGKIQNLSVLEKNGGWIEKLDEDYRVLEVYGDKLDEPKSYTQEEIYEYLVTDNYLETTASAKDYRGFIKTVKKGGQTFYYLIKIDRKALSMTYNYNAGSSQQGRKLTVGFLLLFVLFFAGNCFLMSRYLSRKIRRPLREITGGMEQVIKNGVDQVRLDFRAQREFEEIRDSFNIMTERLEEEKREKRISEEKKNRMLLELSHDIKTPVSTIKSYANALEEGLVKAEDLKECYRIIDKKAARVDVLVNEMFLLLKLDNPEYELEPEQTDLCELVRSACAEYYEELEDKGIEMHIEIPETPITAAVDRKEFTRVIENLLSNIGKYNRTGQGAWITVRESGGRAEIIVQDDGEAVAEDIRPILFDPFVRGDKARISKGGTGLGLAIARKIVGKLSGTIEYAYEEGKNRFKITL
;
A
#
# COMPACT_ATOMS: atom_id res chain seq x y z
N MET A 1 -5.96 9.22 22.81
CA MET A 1 -5.18 8.50 21.78
C MET A 1 -4.75 7.13 22.30
N ARG A 2 -5.39 6.03 21.86
CA ARG A 2 -4.92 4.66 22.14
C ARG A 2 -3.69 4.37 21.28
N LYS A 3 -2.52 4.15 21.88
CA LYS A 3 -1.30 3.70 21.17
C LYS A 3 -1.62 2.44 20.35
N ARG A 4 -1.72 2.57 19.03
CA ARG A 4 -1.85 1.44 18.10
C ARG A 4 -0.60 0.56 18.26
N LYS A 5 -0.79 -0.69 18.69
CA LYS A 5 0.27 -1.71 18.81
C LYS A 5 0.89 -1.89 17.42
N LYS A 6 2.17 -1.54 17.23
CA LYS A 6 2.85 -1.63 15.92
C LYS A 6 2.70 -3.06 15.37
N SER A 7 2.07 -3.19 14.21
CA SER A 7 1.98 -4.44 13.48
C SER A 7 3.39 -4.88 13.06
N GLY A 8 3.68 -6.18 13.16
CA GLY A 8 4.98 -6.74 12.78
C GLY A 8 5.19 -6.69 11.27
N SER A 9 6.45 -6.67 10.83
CA SER A 9 6.81 -6.70 9.41
C SER A 9 6.39 -8.02 8.75
N VAL A 10 5.79 -7.95 7.55
CA VAL A 10 5.46 -9.12 6.71
C VAL A 10 6.70 -9.98 6.49
N PHE A 11 7.83 -9.35 6.13
CA PHE A 11 9.07 -10.05 5.80
C PHE A 11 9.59 -10.87 6.99
N ARG A 12 9.67 -10.27 8.18
CA ARG A 12 10.10 -11.00 9.39
C ARG A 12 9.16 -12.15 9.74
N GLN A 13 7.85 -11.96 9.59
CA GLN A 13 6.87 -13.02 9.84
C GLN A 13 6.98 -14.16 8.81
N LEU A 14 7.18 -13.82 7.53
CA LEU A 14 7.41 -14.79 6.47
C LEU A 14 8.68 -15.60 6.71
N VAL A 15 9.81 -14.94 6.95
CA VAL A 15 11.09 -15.60 7.26
C VAL A 15 10.93 -16.51 8.47
N GLY A 16 10.30 -16.03 9.56
CA GLY A 16 10.03 -16.86 10.73
C GLY A 16 9.16 -18.09 10.42
N SER A 17 8.12 -17.93 9.59
CA SER A 17 7.27 -19.06 9.17
C SER A 17 7.99 -20.06 8.27
N TYR A 18 8.89 -19.60 7.39
CA TYR A 18 9.72 -20.48 6.56
C TYR A 18 10.77 -21.23 7.38
N VAL A 19 11.40 -20.57 8.35
CA VAL A 19 12.32 -21.24 9.29
C VAL A 19 11.57 -22.29 10.09
N LEU A 20 10.39 -21.98 10.62
CA LEU A 20 9.55 -22.94 11.34
C LEU A 20 9.16 -24.14 10.45
N PHE A 21 8.73 -23.87 9.21
CA PHE A 21 8.45 -24.90 8.20
C PHE A 21 9.65 -25.82 7.97
N ALA A 22 10.84 -25.24 7.76
CA ALA A 22 12.08 -25.99 7.55
C ALA A 22 12.47 -26.82 8.77
N VAL A 23 12.34 -26.27 9.98
CA VAL A 23 12.60 -27.01 11.24
C VAL A 23 11.66 -28.21 11.36
N PHE A 24 10.35 -28.03 11.13
CA PHE A 24 9.41 -29.14 11.15
C PHE A 24 9.71 -30.19 10.08
N LEU A 25 10.09 -29.76 8.88
CA LEU A 25 10.48 -30.66 7.80
C LEU A 25 11.70 -31.50 8.18
N VAL A 26 12.74 -30.88 8.73
CA VAL A 26 13.97 -31.55 9.19
C VAL A 26 13.66 -32.54 10.31
N ILE A 27 12.83 -32.16 11.28
CA ILE A 27 12.39 -33.08 12.36
C ILE A 27 11.65 -34.28 11.76
N GLY A 28 10.68 -34.04 10.88
CA GLY A 28 9.94 -35.11 10.22
C GLY A 28 10.84 -36.05 9.41
N LEU A 29 11.84 -35.50 8.72
CA LEU A 29 12.80 -36.27 7.94
C LEU A 29 13.72 -37.11 8.83
N ASN A 30 14.20 -36.56 9.95
CA ASN A 30 15.00 -37.31 10.92
C ASN A 30 14.19 -38.45 11.57
N VAL A 31 12.94 -38.21 11.94
CA VAL A 31 12.04 -39.24 12.48
C VAL A 31 11.79 -40.34 11.45
N CYS A 32 11.57 -39.98 10.19
CA CYS A 32 11.43 -40.95 9.11
C CYS A 32 12.71 -41.76 8.90
N MET A 33 13.89 -41.11 8.84
CA MET A 33 15.18 -41.79 8.69
C MET A 33 15.47 -42.76 9.84
N PHE A 34 15.19 -42.35 11.08
CA PHE A 34 15.34 -43.21 12.25
C PHE A 34 14.38 -44.41 12.20
N GLY A 35 13.13 -44.19 11.80
CA GLY A 35 12.15 -45.26 11.61
C GLY A 35 12.54 -46.26 10.50
N ILE A 36 13.11 -45.76 9.40
CA ILE A 36 13.68 -46.59 8.32
C ILE A 36 14.87 -47.41 8.83
N LEU A 37 15.78 -46.80 9.59
CA LEU A 37 16.92 -47.51 10.19
C LEU A 37 16.48 -48.65 11.11
N ILE A 38 15.47 -48.44 11.95
CA ILE A 38 14.85 -49.49 12.77
C ILE A 38 14.23 -50.58 11.88
N GLY A 39 13.50 -50.19 10.84
CA GLY A 39 12.87 -51.13 9.90
C GLY A 39 13.87 -52.01 9.15
N ILE A 40 15.06 -51.47 8.81
CA ILE A 40 16.13 -52.20 8.14
C ILE A 40 16.92 -53.08 9.13
N GLY A 41 17.13 -52.62 10.36
CA GLY A 41 17.94 -53.32 11.38
C GLY A 41 17.26 -54.51 12.08
N GLY A 42 15.97 -54.77 11.81
CA GLY A 42 15.19 -55.86 12.40
C GLY A 42 15.41 -57.23 11.75
N GLY A 43 16.66 -57.71 11.73
CA GLY A 43 16.99 -59.09 11.35
C GLY A 43 16.65 -60.08 12.47
N SER A 44 16.08 -61.23 12.12
CA SER A 44 15.91 -62.37 13.03
C SER A 44 17.27 -62.92 13.43
N ILE A 45 17.52 -63.07 14.73
CA ILE A 45 18.69 -63.80 15.22
C ILE A 45 18.36 -65.29 15.05
N GLU A 46 18.87 -65.95 14.01
CA GLU A 46 19.05 -67.40 14.08
C GLU A 46 20.19 -67.66 15.08
N THR A 47 19.85 -67.72 16.37
CA THR A 47 20.78 -68.21 17.39
C THR A 47 20.87 -69.73 17.25
N LEU A 48 21.73 -70.22 16.34
CA LEU A 48 22.14 -71.62 16.40
C LEU A 48 23.19 -71.71 17.52
N ALA A 49 22.76 -72.10 18.72
CA ALA A 49 23.69 -72.34 19.81
C ALA A 49 24.51 -73.60 19.48
N PRO A 50 25.85 -73.55 19.54
CA PRO A 50 26.69 -74.71 19.21
C PRO A 50 26.30 -76.00 19.96
N TYR A 51 25.77 -75.88 21.20
CA TYR A 51 25.28 -77.01 21.99
C TYR A 51 24.07 -77.76 21.41
N ASP A 52 23.35 -77.18 20.45
CA ASP A 52 22.18 -77.81 19.80
C ASP A 52 22.57 -78.64 18.57
N MET A 53 23.84 -78.58 18.15
CA MET A 53 24.33 -79.33 16.97
C MET A 53 24.45 -80.84 17.20
N VAL A 54 24.48 -81.27 18.45
CA VAL A 54 24.44 -82.68 18.84
C VAL A 54 23.21 -82.85 19.71
N ASP A 55 22.31 -83.77 19.41
CA ASP A 55 21.16 -84.01 20.30
C ASP A 55 21.51 -84.96 21.47
N GLY A 56 20.56 -85.16 22.40
CA GLY A 56 20.77 -86.03 23.56
C GLY A 56 21.02 -87.51 23.25
N SER A 57 20.85 -87.94 21.99
CA SER A 57 21.14 -89.30 21.53
C SER A 57 22.53 -89.44 20.88
N GLY A 58 23.23 -88.32 20.69
CA GLY A 58 24.51 -88.25 20.01
C GLY A 58 24.41 -88.12 18.49
N LYS A 59 23.20 -87.81 17.95
CA LYS A 59 23.01 -87.57 16.53
C LYS A 59 23.37 -86.13 16.20
N ILE A 60 24.14 -85.94 15.13
CA ILE A 60 24.61 -84.63 14.67
C ILE A 60 23.58 -84.01 13.74
N GLN A 61 23.33 -82.72 13.94
CA GLN A 61 22.40 -81.91 13.18
C GLN A 61 23.13 -80.70 12.62
N ASN A 62 22.74 -80.26 11.43
CA ASN A 62 23.22 -79.02 10.80
C ASN A 62 24.76 -78.93 10.61
N LEU A 63 25.44 -80.07 10.39
CA LEU A 63 26.89 -80.13 10.19
C LEU A 63 27.37 -79.20 9.05
N SER A 64 26.57 -79.07 7.98
CA SER A 64 26.88 -78.20 6.84
C SER A 64 26.97 -76.71 7.18
N VAL A 65 26.30 -76.27 8.25
CA VAL A 65 26.40 -74.89 8.76
C VAL A 65 27.70 -74.70 9.53
N LEU A 66 28.11 -75.72 10.28
CA LEU A 66 29.35 -75.72 11.04
C LEU A 66 30.58 -75.71 10.12
N GLU A 67 30.60 -76.57 9.10
CA GLU A 67 31.68 -76.66 8.11
C GLU A 67 31.87 -75.36 7.32
N LYS A 68 30.77 -74.68 6.92
CA LYS A 68 30.84 -73.38 6.23
C LYS A 68 31.53 -72.29 7.06
N ASN A 69 31.53 -72.44 8.37
CA ASN A 69 32.16 -71.50 9.31
C ASN A 69 33.51 -72.04 9.83
N GLY A 70 34.13 -72.99 9.11
CA GLY A 70 35.43 -73.54 9.45
C GLY A 70 35.43 -74.39 10.72
N GLY A 71 34.28 -74.91 11.13
CA GLY A 71 34.11 -75.74 12.32
C GLY A 71 33.89 -77.22 12.02
N TRP A 72 34.11 -78.06 13.02
CA TRP A 72 33.87 -79.51 13.00
C TRP A 72 33.52 -80.04 14.40
N ILE A 73 33.09 -81.29 14.49
CA ILE A 73 32.75 -81.96 15.75
C ILE A 73 33.63 -83.18 15.96
N GLU A 74 34.20 -83.32 17.15
CA GLU A 74 34.96 -84.49 17.58
C GLU A 74 34.22 -85.22 18.69
N LYS A 75 34.00 -86.53 18.51
CA LYS A 75 33.46 -87.42 19.53
C LYS A 75 34.60 -88.06 20.30
N LEU A 76 34.61 -87.86 21.61
CA LEU A 76 35.64 -88.31 22.54
C LEU A 76 35.10 -89.39 23.48
N ASP A 77 35.99 -90.28 23.95
CA ASP A 77 35.72 -91.23 25.04
C ASP A 77 35.91 -90.60 26.44
N GLU A 78 35.82 -91.41 27.49
CA GLU A 78 35.98 -90.98 28.88
C GLU A 78 37.41 -90.49 29.23
N ASP A 79 38.41 -90.94 28.45
CA ASP A 79 39.81 -90.53 28.56
C ASP A 79 40.16 -89.39 27.57
N TYR A 80 39.14 -88.74 26.98
CA TYR A 80 39.25 -87.64 26.01
C TYR A 80 40.04 -87.96 24.73
N ARG A 81 40.03 -89.23 24.31
CA ARG A 81 40.60 -89.67 23.03
C ARG A 81 39.57 -89.56 21.91
N VAL A 82 40.00 -89.10 20.73
CA VAL A 82 39.11 -88.92 19.59
C VAL A 82 38.72 -90.29 19.01
N LEU A 83 37.43 -90.62 19.12
CA LEU A 83 36.83 -91.82 18.55
C LEU A 83 36.37 -91.60 17.11
N GLU A 84 35.75 -90.45 16.85
CA GLU A 84 35.14 -90.14 15.55
C GLU A 84 35.16 -88.63 15.31
N VAL A 85 35.30 -88.23 14.05
CA VAL A 85 35.33 -86.83 13.62
C VAL A 85 34.24 -86.63 12.58
N TYR A 86 33.48 -85.55 12.73
CA TYR A 86 32.42 -85.16 11.83
C TYR A 86 32.73 -83.78 11.26
N GLY A 87 32.92 -83.75 9.94
CA GLY A 87 33.39 -82.59 9.18
C GLY A 87 34.90 -82.63 8.93
N ASP A 88 35.40 -81.58 8.27
CA ASP A 88 36.81 -81.44 7.95
C ASP A 88 37.58 -80.94 9.19
N LYS A 89 38.31 -81.84 9.85
CA LYS A 89 39.14 -81.48 10.99
C LYS A 89 40.39 -80.74 10.53
N LEU A 90 40.57 -79.53 11.08
CA LEU A 90 41.61 -78.58 10.66
C LEU A 90 42.73 -78.44 11.70
N ASP A 91 42.78 -79.30 12.72
CA ASP A 91 43.83 -79.34 13.72
C ASP A 91 44.43 -80.74 13.94
N GLU A 92 45.61 -80.77 14.57
CA GLU A 92 46.44 -81.98 14.73
C GLU A 92 46.13 -82.92 15.93
N PRO A 93 45.63 -82.46 17.11
CA PRO A 93 45.51 -83.31 18.29
C PRO A 93 44.58 -84.52 18.10
N LYS A 94 44.95 -85.70 18.64
CA LYS A 94 44.14 -86.94 18.59
C LYS A 94 43.59 -87.39 19.96
N SER A 95 44.02 -86.71 21.02
CA SER A 95 43.56 -86.86 22.39
C SER A 95 43.81 -85.55 23.11
N TYR A 96 43.03 -85.27 24.14
CA TYR A 96 43.17 -84.03 24.91
C TYR A 96 43.35 -84.33 26.39
N THR A 97 44.10 -83.48 27.07
CA THR A 97 44.09 -83.39 28.53
C THR A 97 42.86 -82.59 28.99
N GLN A 98 42.50 -82.72 30.27
CA GLN A 98 41.40 -81.96 30.84
C GLN A 98 41.68 -80.44 30.79
N GLU A 99 42.93 -80.05 30.96
CA GLU A 99 43.41 -78.67 30.84
C GLU A 99 43.23 -78.14 29.40
N GLU A 100 43.61 -78.91 28.38
CA GLU A 100 43.44 -78.51 26.97
C GLU A 100 41.97 -78.33 26.60
N ILE A 101 41.07 -79.20 27.07
CA ILE A 101 39.63 -79.01 26.85
C ILE A 101 39.14 -77.73 27.53
N TYR A 102 39.61 -77.44 28.74
CA TYR A 102 39.24 -76.22 29.46
C TYR A 102 39.68 -74.96 28.69
N GLU A 103 40.85 -74.99 28.06
CA GLU A 103 41.35 -73.88 27.24
C GLU A 103 40.43 -73.55 26.05
N TYR A 104 39.86 -74.57 25.40
CA TYR A 104 38.89 -74.36 24.32
C TYR A 104 37.56 -73.78 24.81
N LEU A 105 37.13 -74.09 26.04
CA LEU A 105 35.82 -73.74 26.58
C LEU A 105 35.78 -72.35 27.24
N VAL A 106 36.85 -71.96 27.96
CA VAL A 106 36.80 -70.84 28.91
C VAL A 106 37.63 -69.63 28.48
N THR A 107 38.73 -69.82 27.76
CA THR A 107 39.69 -68.72 27.52
C THR A 107 39.25 -67.84 26.35
N ASP A 108 38.78 -66.63 26.63
CA ASP A 108 38.63 -65.56 25.61
C ASP A 108 39.97 -64.86 25.29
N ASN A 109 41.06 -65.20 25.99
CA ASN A 109 42.36 -64.52 25.95
C ASN A 109 43.42 -65.31 25.16
N TYR A 110 43.97 -64.71 24.10
CA TYR A 110 44.81 -65.36 23.06
C TYR A 110 46.27 -65.68 23.46
N LEU A 111 46.70 -65.35 24.68
CA LEU A 111 48.13 -65.25 25.02
C LEU A 111 48.67 -66.40 25.88
N GLU A 112 47.82 -67.27 26.44
CA GLU A 112 48.25 -68.37 27.34
C GLU A 112 47.59 -69.73 27.00
N THR A 113 47.22 -69.97 25.75
CA THR A 113 46.62 -71.25 25.31
C THR A 113 47.54 -72.04 24.40
N THR A 114 47.35 -73.36 24.36
CA THR A 114 47.99 -74.26 23.40
C THR A 114 47.73 -73.82 21.95
N ALA A 115 48.64 -74.18 21.03
CA ALA A 115 48.62 -73.72 19.64
C ALA A 115 47.28 -73.97 18.92
N SER A 116 46.56 -75.05 19.26
CA SER A 116 45.28 -75.38 18.62
C SER A 116 44.06 -74.67 19.25
N ALA A 117 44.07 -74.34 20.55
CA ALA A 117 42.98 -73.59 21.21
C ALA A 117 43.01 -72.08 20.95
N LYS A 118 44.09 -71.60 20.33
CA LYS A 118 44.28 -70.20 19.93
C LYS A 118 43.36 -69.77 18.77
N ASP A 119 43.15 -70.64 17.79
CA ASP A 119 42.42 -70.30 16.57
C ASP A 119 40.93 -70.68 16.64
N TYR A 120 40.58 -71.66 17.47
CA TYR A 120 39.21 -72.18 17.59
C TYR A 120 38.62 -71.98 18.98
N ARG A 121 37.31 -71.74 19.06
CA ARG A 121 36.53 -71.81 20.30
C ARG A 121 35.83 -73.16 20.34
N GLY A 122 35.91 -73.84 21.47
CA GLY A 122 35.22 -75.09 21.69
C GLY A 122 33.92 -74.92 22.46
N PHE A 123 33.00 -75.85 22.21
CA PHE A 123 31.81 -76.09 23.01
C PHE A 123 31.72 -77.59 23.23
N ILE A 124 31.34 -78.03 24.42
CA ILE A 124 31.27 -79.46 24.75
C ILE A 124 29.84 -79.87 25.06
N LYS A 125 29.40 -81.00 24.50
CA LYS A 125 28.15 -81.66 24.89
C LYS A 125 28.43 -83.07 25.38
N THR A 126 27.92 -83.38 26.57
CA THR A 126 28.04 -84.71 27.17
C THR A 126 26.83 -85.56 26.80
N VAL A 127 27.05 -86.77 26.30
CA VAL A 127 26.01 -87.75 25.95
C VAL A 127 26.32 -89.07 26.64
N LYS A 128 25.39 -89.58 27.45
CA LYS A 128 25.51 -90.88 28.13
C LYS A 128 24.73 -91.94 27.37
N LYS A 129 25.38 -93.00 26.90
CA LYS A 129 24.74 -94.08 26.13
C LYS A 129 25.28 -95.44 26.58
N GLY A 130 24.40 -96.31 27.06
CA GLY A 130 24.76 -97.68 27.46
C GLY A 130 25.71 -97.78 28.66
N GLY A 131 25.69 -96.80 29.57
CA GLY A 131 26.57 -96.76 30.75
C GLY A 131 27.94 -96.11 30.52
N GLN A 132 28.27 -95.76 29.27
CA GLN A 132 29.48 -95.01 28.90
C GLN A 132 29.15 -93.54 28.63
N THR A 133 30.09 -92.67 28.95
CA THR A 133 30.02 -91.22 28.70
C THR A 133 30.84 -90.85 27.47
N PHE A 134 30.21 -90.14 26.53
CA PHE A 134 30.87 -89.57 25.37
C PHE A 134 30.83 -88.05 25.43
N TYR A 135 31.92 -87.41 25.02
CA TYR A 135 32.00 -85.95 24.91
C TYR A 135 32.06 -85.54 23.45
N TYR A 136 31.19 -84.64 23.04
CA TYR A 136 31.21 -84.04 21.71
C TYR A 136 31.82 -82.65 21.81
N LEU A 137 33.05 -82.50 21.34
CA LEU A 137 33.77 -81.23 21.27
C LEU A 137 33.51 -80.58 19.91
N ILE A 138 32.71 -79.52 19.92
CA ILE A 138 32.34 -78.72 18.75
C ILE A 138 33.32 -77.55 18.67
N LYS A 139 34.12 -77.46 17.61
CA LYS A 139 35.09 -76.39 17.39
C LYS A 139 34.62 -75.47 16.28
N ILE A 140 34.79 -74.17 16.47
CA ILE A 140 34.45 -73.13 15.50
C ILE A 140 35.60 -72.13 15.44
N ASP A 141 35.96 -71.67 14.24
CA ASP A 141 36.96 -70.62 14.07
C ASP A 141 36.56 -69.38 14.89
N ARG A 142 37.46 -68.87 15.74
CA ARG A 142 37.19 -67.67 16.55
C ARG A 142 36.89 -66.44 15.69
N LYS A 143 37.41 -66.36 14.46
CA LYS A 143 37.09 -65.29 13.49
C LYS A 143 35.64 -65.37 13.02
N ALA A 144 35.06 -66.57 12.93
CA ALA A 144 33.63 -66.73 12.63
C ALA A 144 32.74 -66.29 13.81
N LEU A 145 33.28 -66.25 15.04
CA LEU A 145 32.58 -65.82 16.25
C LEU A 145 32.74 -64.33 16.56
N SER A 146 33.72 -63.62 15.97
CA SER A 146 33.78 -62.17 16.09
C SER A 146 32.53 -61.58 15.44
N MET A 147 31.69 -60.94 16.25
CA MET A 147 30.41 -60.34 15.85
C MET A 147 30.60 -59.44 14.62
N THR A 148 30.36 -60.00 13.43
CA THR A 148 29.89 -59.20 12.32
C THR A 148 28.50 -58.75 12.77
N TYR A 149 28.34 -57.46 13.08
CA TYR A 149 27.06 -56.79 12.89
C TYR A 149 26.79 -56.85 11.40
N ASN A 150 26.37 -58.03 10.92
CA ASN A 150 25.84 -58.18 9.59
C ASN A 150 24.55 -57.38 9.65
N TYR A 151 24.63 -56.15 9.12
CA TYR A 151 23.49 -55.42 8.59
C TYR A 151 22.93 -56.25 7.43
N ASN A 152 22.42 -57.44 7.73
CA ASN A 152 21.53 -58.14 6.83
C ASN A 152 20.30 -57.25 6.80
N ALA A 153 20.18 -56.48 5.72
CA ALA A 153 18.96 -55.80 5.35
C ALA A 153 17.87 -56.87 5.36
N GLY A 154 17.17 -56.98 6.49
CA GLY A 154 16.31 -58.12 6.75
C GLY A 154 15.25 -58.14 5.67
N SER A 155 15.21 -59.21 4.90
CA SER A 155 14.07 -59.60 4.07
C SER A 155 12.84 -59.95 4.94
N SER A 156 12.80 -59.51 6.20
CA SER A 156 11.66 -59.70 7.08
C SER A 156 10.49 -58.86 6.55
N GLN A 157 9.39 -59.53 6.29
CA GLN A 157 8.13 -58.90 5.85
C GLN A 157 7.69 -57.78 6.81
N GLN A 158 8.13 -57.86 8.08
CA GLN A 158 7.87 -56.90 9.14
C GLN A 158 8.68 -55.60 8.99
N GLY A 159 9.97 -55.68 8.65
CA GLY A 159 10.80 -54.51 8.36
C GLY A 159 10.29 -53.69 7.18
N ARG A 160 9.86 -54.36 6.09
CA ARG A 160 9.29 -53.70 4.91
C ARG A 160 7.98 -52.96 5.22
N LYS A 161 7.11 -53.53 6.07
CA LYS A 161 5.87 -52.88 6.53
C LYS A 161 6.16 -51.63 7.36
N LEU A 162 7.15 -51.70 8.26
CA LEU A 162 7.57 -50.54 9.07
C LEU A 162 8.12 -49.41 8.20
N THR A 163 9.01 -49.71 7.26
CA THR A 163 9.58 -48.73 6.32
C THR A 163 8.49 -48.03 5.50
N VAL A 164 7.55 -48.80 4.92
CA VAL A 164 6.40 -48.23 4.18
C VAL A 164 5.52 -47.38 5.11
N GLY A 165 5.30 -47.82 6.35
CA GLY A 165 4.53 -47.06 7.35
C GLY A 165 5.16 -45.70 7.67
N PHE A 166 6.47 -45.64 7.91
CA PHE A 166 7.19 -44.39 8.17
C PHE A 166 7.19 -43.46 6.95
N LEU A 167 7.34 -44.00 5.75
CA LEU A 167 7.24 -43.21 4.51
C LEU A 167 5.85 -42.58 4.35
N LEU A 168 4.78 -43.37 4.55
CA LEU A 168 3.41 -42.85 4.49
C LEU A 168 3.15 -41.78 5.55
N LEU A 169 3.65 -42.00 6.77
CA LEU A 169 3.54 -41.04 7.85
C LEU A 169 4.30 -39.73 7.53
N PHE A 170 5.49 -39.83 6.93
CA PHE A 170 6.24 -38.67 6.47
C PHE A 170 5.49 -37.90 5.37
N VAL A 171 4.92 -38.60 4.39
CA VAL A 171 4.13 -37.97 3.32
C VAL A 171 2.90 -37.25 3.91
N LEU A 172 2.19 -37.87 4.84
CA LEU A 172 1.05 -37.26 5.53
C LEU A 172 1.48 -36.02 6.34
N PHE A 173 2.57 -36.13 7.09
CA PHE A 173 3.13 -35.01 7.85
C PHE A 173 3.55 -33.86 6.92
N PHE A 174 4.24 -34.15 5.83
CA PHE A 174 4.67 -33.18 4.83
C PHE A 174 3.47 -32.48 4.19
N ALA A 175 2.46 -33.24 3.76
CA ALA A 175 1.23 -32.70 3.20
C ALA A 175 0.50 -31.79 4.21
N GLY A 176 0.42 -32.20 5.47
CA GLY A 176 -0.15 -31.39 6.56
C GLY A 176 0.62 -30.08 6.78
N ASN A 177 1.95 -30.13 6.75
CA ASN A 177 2.80 -28.96 6.89
C ASN A 177 2.63 -27.97 5.73
N CYS A 178 2.60 -28.48 4.50
CA CYS A 178 2.30 -27.71 3.29
C CYS A 178 0.91 -27.06 3.35
N PHE A 179 -0.10 -27.80 3.82
CA PHE A 179 -1.46 -27.27 3.98
C PHE A 179 -1.52 -26.13 5.01
N LEU A 180 -0.87 -26.30 6.16
CA LEU A 180 -0.78 -25.28 7.21
C LEU A 180 -0.10 -24.00 6.70
N MET A 181 1.03 -24.15 5.99
CA MET A 181 1.77 -23.02 5.42
C MET A 181 0.97 -22.31 4.32
N SER A 182 0.30 -23.06 3.44
CA SER A 182 -0.60 -22.50 2.43
C SER A 182 -1.75 -21.69 3.05
N ARG A 183 -2.37 -22.23 4.11
CA ARG A 183 -3.45 -21.53 4.83
C ARG A 183 -2.94 -20.27 5.55
N TYR A 184 -1.70 -20.30 6.05
CA TYR A 184 -1.03 -19.15 6.65
C TYR A 184 -0.80 -18.04 5.60
N LEU A 185 -0.15 -18.36 4.49
CA LEU A 185 0.14 -17.41 3.39
C LEU A 185 -1.15 -16.79 2.82
N SER A 186 -2.19 -17.60 2.63
CA SER A 186 -3.48 -17.15 2.12
C SER A 186 -4.11 -16.07 3.03
N ARG A 187 -4.07 -16.28 4.35
CA ARG A 187 -4.61 -15.30 5.31
C ARG A 187 -3.72 -14.05 5.45
N LYS A 188 -2.41 -14.22 5.40
CA LYS A 188 -1.43 -13.16 5.71
C LYS A 188 -1.01 -12.30 4.52
N ILE A 189 -1.23 -12.76 3.29
CA ILE A 189 -0.79 -12.06 2.06
C ILE A 189 -1.95 -11.95 1.09
N ARG A 190 -2.55 -13.08 0.70
CA ARG A 190 -3.57 -13.10 -0.36
C ARG A 190 -4.81 -12.29 0.00
N ARG A 191 -5.27 -12.35 1.26
CA ARG A 191 -6.44 -11.59 1.70
C ARG A 191 -6.21 -10.07 1.67
N PRO A 192 -5.19 -9.48 2.32
CA PRO A 192 -4.93 -8.03 2.21
C PRO A 192 -4.74 -7.54 0.77
N LEU A 193 -4.03 -8.30 -0.07
CA LEU A 193 -3.87 -7.94 -1.48
C LEU A 193 -5.21 -7.91 -2.21
N ARG A 194 -6.10 -8.88 -1.97
CA ARG A 194 -7.43 -8.89 -2.59
C ARG A 194 -8.29 -7.71 -2.16
N GLU A 195 -8.19 -7.27 -0.90
CA GLU A 195 -8.89 -6.05 -0.43
C GLU A 195 -8.37 -4.82 -1.17
N ILE A 196 -7.03 -4.66 -1.28
CA ILE A 196 -6.41 -3.53 -2.01
C ILE A 196 -6.82 -3.54 -3.48
N THR A 197 -6.68 -4.68 -4.17
CA THR A 197 -7.07 -4.82 -5.58
C THR A 197 -8.57 -4.56 -5.78
N GLY A 198 -9.41 -5.06 -4.87
CA GLY A 198 -10.86 -4.81 -4.91
C GLY A 198 -11.19 -3.32 -4.74
N GLY A 199 -10.51 -2.62 -3.83
CA GLY A 199 -10.67 -1.17 -3.68
C GLY A 199 -10.21 -0.40 -4.93
N MET A 200 -9.09 -0.78 -5.53
CA MET A 200 -8.63 -0.18 -6.79
C MET A 200 -9.63 -0.40 -7.94
N GLU A 201 -10.18 -1.60 -8.08
CA GLU A 201 -11.20 -1.89 -9.10
C GLU A 201 -12.49 -1.09 -8.87
N GLN A 202 -12.89 -0.86 -7.62
CA GLN A 202 -14.05 -0.01 -7.31
C GLN A 202 -13.81 1.44 -7.74
N VAL A 203 -12.61 1.98 -7.46
CA VAL A 203 -12.22 3.33 -7.91
C VAL A 203 -12.29 3.44 -9.44
N ILE A 204 -11.81 2.43 -10.17
CA ILE A 204 -11.80 2.43 -11.63
C ILE A 204 -13.22 2.35 -12.22
N LYS A 205 -14.09 1.50 -11.66
CA LYS A 205 -15.44 1.25 -12.20
C LYS A 205 -16.45 2.33 -11.81
N ASN A 206 -16.44 2.72 -10.54
CA ASN A 206 -17.49 3.55 -9.95
C ASN A 206 -17.00 4.97 -9.61
N GLY A 207 -15.72 5.25 -9.82
CA GLY A 207 -15.08 6.47 -9.34
C GLY A 207 -14.63 6.36 -7.89
N VAL A 208 -13.96 7.41 -7.42
CA VAL A 208 -13.35 7.47 -6.08
C VAL A 208 -14.36 7.56 -4.93
N ASP A 209 -15.61 7.89 -5.23
CA ASP A 209 -16.61 8.28 -4.24
C ASP A 209 -16.86 7.15 -3.23
N GLN A 210 -16.57 7.41 -1.95
CA GLN A 210 -16.78 6.54 -0.80
C GLN A 210 -15.92 5.26 -0.78
N VAL A 211 -14.86 5.17 -1.59
CA VAL A 211 -13.99 3.99 -1.56
C VAL A 211 -12.92 4.14 -0.47
N ARG A 212 -13.05 3.35 0.59
CA ARG A 212 -12.08 3.28 1.69
C ARG A 212 -11.71 1.84 2.02
N LEU A 213 -10.41 1.59 2.11
CA LEU A 213 -9.90 0.30 2.57
C LEU A 213 -9.87 0.29 4.10
N ASP A 214 -10.61 -0.64 4.71
CA ASP A 214 -10.57 -0.90 6.15
C ASP A 214 -10.26 -2.38 6.42
N PHE A 215 -8.96 -2.68 6.51
CA PHE A 215 -8.47 -3.98 6.95
C PHE A 215 -7.27 -3.82 7.88
N ARG A 216 -7.06 -4.80 8.75
CA ARG A 216 -5.86 -4.89 9.59
C ARG A 216 -4.92 -5.96 9.07
N ALA A 217 -3.65 -5.61 8.95
CA ALA A 217 -2.63 -6.49 8.41
C ALA A 217 -1.28 -6.17 9.06
N GLN A 218 -0.22 -6.72 8.48
CA GLN A 218 1.14 -6.35 8.79
C GLN A 218 1.43 -4.93 8.31
N ARG A 219 2.45 -4.32 8.91
CA ARG A 219 2.76 -2.90 8.76
C ARG A 219 2.81 -2.44 7.30
N GLU A 220 3.48 -3.19 6.44
CA GLU A 220 3.65 -2.84 5.02
C GLU A 220 2.31 -2.75 4.28
N PHE A 221 1.34 -3.62 4.60
CA PHE A 221 -0.01 -3.55 4.01
C PHE A 221 -0.86 -2.45 4.63
N GLU A 222 -0.66 -2.15 5.92
CA GLU A 222 -1.33 -1.02 6.58
C GLU A 222 -0.84 0.33 6.03
N GLU A 223 0.45 0.44 5.71
CA GLU A 223 1.03 1.60 5.04
C GLU A 223 0.43 1.78 3.63
N ILE A 224 0.26 0.70 2.86
CA ILE A 224 -0.41 0.74 1.54
C ILE A 224 -1.87 1.16 1.68
N ARG A 225 -2.61 0.59 2.65
CA ARG A 225 -4.00 0.97 2.95
C ARG A 225 -4.12 2.46 3.25
N ASP A 226 -3.27 2.97 4.14
CA ASP A 226 -3.32 4.36 4.57
C ASP A 226 -2.95 5.31 3.42
N SER A 227 -1.95 4.94 2.61
CA SER A 227 -1.56 5.71 1.42
C SER A 227 -2.65 5.71 0.36
N PHE A 228 -3.33 4.58 0.14
CA PHE A 228 -4.49 4.47 -0.74
C PHE A 228 -5.64 5.36 -0.27
N ASN A 229 -5.98 5.33 1.02
CA ASN A 229 -7.07 6.14 1.56
C ASN A 229 -6.78 7.65 1.47
N ILE A 230 -5.53 8.07 1.67
CA ILE A 230 -5.11 9.47 1.48
C ILE A 230 -5.22 9.86 0.00
N MET A 231 -4.81 8.98 -0.91
CA MET A 231 -4.93 9.21 -2.35
C MET A 231 -6.40 9.36 -2.77
N THR A 232 -7.29 8.48 -2.32
CA THR A 232 -8.71 8.57 -2.66
C THR A 232 -9.36 9.82 -2.09
N GLU A 233 -9.01 10.22 -0.86
CA GLU A 233 -9.50 11.46 -0.25
C GLU A 233 -9.07 12.72 -1.04
N ARG A 234 -7.81 12.78 -1.49
CA ARG A 234 -7.32 13.88 -2.34
C ARG A 234 -8.02 13.92 -3.68
N LEU A 235 -8.21 12.77 -4.32
CA LEU A 235 -8.90 12.70 -5.61
C LEU A 235 -10.39 13.07 -5.49
N GLU A 236 -11.06 12.68 -4.40
CA GLU A 236 -12.43 13.13 -4.09
C GLU A 236 -12.49 14.64 -3.93
N GLU A 237 -11.50 15.24 -3.28
CA GLU A 237 -11.37 16.69 -3.10
C GLU A 237 -11.17 17.42 -4.43
N GLU A 238 -10.20 17.02 -5.23
CA GLU A 238 -9.94 17.59 -6.55
C GLU A 238 -11.18 17.46 -7.47
N LYS A 239 -11.85 16.31 -7.46
CA LYS A 239 -13.08 16.09 -8.24
C LYS A 239 -14.20 17.03 -7.78
N ARG A 240 -14.35 17.24 -6.47
CA ARG A 240 -15.36 18.14 -5.91
C ARG A 240 -15.08 19.60 -6.29
N GLU A 241 -13.84 20.05 -6.14
CA GLU A 241 -13.42 21.40 -6.53
C GLU A 241 -13.61 21.64 -8.01
N LYS A 242 -13.23 20.67 -8.85
CA LYS A 242 -13.45 20.72 -10.29
C LYS A 242 -14.94 20.83 -10.62
N ARG A 243 -15.80 20.02 -10.01
CA ARG A 243 -17.25 20.09 -10.22
C ARG A 243 -17.82 21.45 -9.83
N ILE A 244 -17.43 21.99 -8.67
CA ILE A 244 -17.87 23.32 -8.21
C ILE A 244 -17.41 24.40 -9.20
N SER A 245 -16.18 24.31 -9.71
CA SER A 245 -15.64 25.22 -10.71
C SER A 245 -16.40 25.15 -12.04
N GLU A 246 -16.69 23.94 -12.52
CA GLU A 246 -17.50 23.71 -13.72
C GLU A 246 -18.93 24.24 -13.57
N GLU A 247 -19.57 24.02 -12.43
CA GLU A 247 -20.89 24.55 -12.12
C GLU A 247 -20.91 26.08 -12.08
N LYS A 248 -19.92 26.71 -11.45
CA LYS A 248 -19.76 28.18 -11.44
C LYS A 248 -19.57 28.72 -12.86
N LYS A 249 -18.73 28.08 -13.66
CA LYS A 249 -18.50 28.46 -15.07
C LYS A 249 -19.77 28.32 -15.92
N ASN A 250 -20.51 27.22 -15.76
CA ASN A 250 -21.76 27.02 -16.50
C ASN A 250 -22.82 28.05 -16.10
N ARG A 251 -22.96 28.36 -14.81
CA ARG A 251 -23.87 29.42 -14.33
C ARG A 251 -23.49 30.77 -14.94
N MET A 252 -22.22 31.11 -14.91
CA MET A 252 -21.66 32.32 -15.50
C MET A 252 -22.02 32.47 -16.99
N LEU A 253 -21.90 31.40 -17.78
CA LEU A 253 -22.25 31.41 -19.20
C LEU A 253 -23.75 31.57 -19.46
N LEU A 254 -24.59 30.99 -18.60
CA LEU A 254 -26.04 31.12 -18.69
C LEU A 254 -26.50 32.56 -18.41
N GLU A 255 -25.97 33.17 -17.35
CA GLU A 255 -26.26 34.56 -16.97
C GLU A 255 -25.81 35.54 -18.05
N LEU A 256 -24.61 35.34 -18.60
CA LEU A 256 -24.12 36.10 -19.75
C LEU A 256 -25.05 36.00 -20.96
N SER A 257 -25.45 34.78 -21.33
CA SER A 257 -26.31 34.55 -22.50
C SER A 257 -27.63 35.31 -22.37
N HIS A 258 -28.20 35.35 -21.16
CA HIS A 258 -29.39 36.13 -20.87
C HIS A 258 -29.13 37.64 -21.03
N ASP A 259 -28.05 38.15 -20.43
CA ASP A 259 -27.73 39.57 -20.39
C ASP A 259 -27.26 40.15 -21.73
N ILE A 260 -26.75 39.30 -22.65
CA ILE A 260 -26.51 39.67 -24.05
C ILE A 260 -27.80 39.63 -24.87
N LYS A 261 -28.67 38.63 -24.64
CA LYS A 261 -29.91 38.47 -25.43
C LYS A 261 -30.82 39.68 -25.32
N THR A 262 -31.00 40.25 -24.12
CA THR A 262 -31.89 41.41 -23.91
C THR A 262 -31.50 42.66 -24.73
N PRO A 263 -30.26 43.19 -24.68
CA PRO A 263 -29.86 44.33 -25.51
C PRO A 263 -29.87 43.99 -27.00
N VAL A 264 -29.49 42.77 -27.39
CA VAL A 264 -29.55 42.33 -28.80
C VAL A 264 -31.00 42.30 -29.32
N SER A 265 -31.95 41.79 -28.54
CA SER A 265 -33.38 41.84 -28.90
C SER A 265 -33.88 43.28 -29.00
N THR A 266 -33.40 44.18 -28.14
CA THR A 266 -33.74 45.61 -28.23
C THR A 266 -33.21 46.20 -29.53
N ILE A 267 -31.92 45.99 -29.84
CA ILE A 267 -31.30 46.46 -31.09
C ILE A 267 -32.09 45.96 -32.30
N LYS A 268 -32.41 44.67 -32.33
CA LYS A 268 -33.19 44.06 -33.42
C LYS A 268 -34.59 44.68 -33.53
N SER A 269 -35.29 44.89 -32.42
CA SER A 269 -36.62 45.49 -32.42
C SER A 269 -36.61 46.91 -32.97
N TYR A 270 -35.65 47.75 -32.58
CA TYR A 270 -35.53 49.11 -33.07
C TYR A 270 -35.07 49.14 -34.54
N ALA A 271 -34.15 48.27 -34.94
CA ALA A 271 -33.73 48.13 -36.33
C ALA A 271 -34.91 47.75 -37.24
N ASN A 272 -35.72 46.76 -36.83
CA ASN A 272 -36.93 46.37 -37.57
C ASN A 272 -37.96 47.50 -37.63
N ALA A 273 -38.19 48.22 -36.53
CA ALA A 273 -39.13 49.35 -36.53
C ALA A 273 -38.69 50.49 -37.46
N LEU A 274 -37.38 50.73 -37.58
CA LEU A 274 -36.79 51.68 -38.53
C LEU A 274 -36.97 51.18 -39.98
N GLU A 275 -36.72 49.90 -40.24
CA GLU A 275 -36.88 49.28 -41.56
C GLU A 275 -38.34 49.29 -42.04
N GLU A 276 -39.29 49.01 -41.15
CA GLU A 276 -40.73 49.00 -41.44
C GLU A 276 -41.36 50.41 -41.50
N GLY A 277 -40.58 51.48 -41.24
CA GLY A 277 -41.07 52.86 -41.26
C GLY A 277 -42.06 53.19 -40.14
N LEU A 278 -42.03 52.43 -39.04
CA LEU A 278 -42.93 52.60 -37.88
C LEU A 278 -42.49 53.73 -36.94
N VAL A 279 -41.27 54.24 -37.10
CA VAL A 279 -40.69 55.30 -36.27
C VAL A 279 -40.94 56.68 -36.88
N LYS A 280 -41.47 57.61 -36.08
CA LYS A 280 -41.69 59.01 -36.51
C LYS A 280 -40.35 59.74 -36.71
N ALA A 281 -40.33 60.74 -37.60
CA ALA A 281 -39.13 61.53 -37.88
C ALA A 281 -38.51 62.18 -36.62
N GLU A 282 -39.34 62.60 -35.68
CA GLU A 282 -38.93 63.22 -34.40
C GLU A 282 -38.22 62.22 -33.47
N ASP A 283 -38.55 60.92 -33.55
CA ASP A 283 -38.03 59.86 -32.68
C ASP A 283 -36.81 59.13 -33.27
N LEU A 284 -36.43 59.41 -34.52
CA LEU A 284 -35.31 58.75 -35.21
C LEU A 284 -34.00 58.89 -34.45
N LYS A 285 -33.68 60.10 -33.98
CA LYS A 285 -32.44 60.37 -33.25
C LYS A 285 -32.37 59.58 -31.95
N GLU A 286 -33.50 59.45 -31.24
CA GLU A 286 -33.57 58.67 -30.01
C GLU A 286 -33.46 57.17 -30.31
N CYS A 287 -34.06 56.66 -31.39
CA CYS A 287 -33.91 55.27 -31.81
C CYS A 287 -32.45 54.90 -32.11
N TYR A 288 -31.72 55.73 -32.86
CA TYR A 288 -30.29 55.52 -33.11
C TYR A 288 -29.48 55.56 -31.82
N ARG A 289 -29.77 56.50 -30.93
CA ARG A 289 -29.10 56.60 -29.62
C ARG A 289 -29.36 55.37 -28.75
N ILE A 290 -30.57 54.80 -28.79
CA ILE A 290 -30.90 53.57 -28.08
C ILE A 290 -30.12 52.39 -28.66
N ILE A 291 -30.07 52.24 -29.99
CA ILE A 291 -29.29 51.18 -30.65
C ILE A 291 -27.82 51.27 -30.25
N ASP A 292 -27.22 52.46 -30.39
CA ASP A 292 -25.81 52.72 -30.05
C ASP A 292 -25.51 52.40 -28.59
N LYS A 293 -26.33 52.91 -27.66
CA LYS A 293 -26.19 52.63 -26.22
C LYS A 293 -26.31 51.14 -25.89
N LYS A 294 -27.17 50.40 -26.59
CA LYS A 294 -27.32 48.95 -26.40
C LYS A 294 -26.16 48.17 -26.99
N ALA A 295 -25.63 48.59 -28.14
CA ALA A 295 -24.45 47.99 -28.77
C ALA A 295 -23.20 48.19 -27.91
N ALA A 296 -22.95 49.42 -27.45
CA ALA A 296 -21.86 49.73 -26.51
C ALA A 296 -21.95 48.90 -25.23
N ARG A 297 -23.16 48.67 -24.69
CA ARG A 297 -23.34 47.80 -23.53
C ARG A 297 -22.94 46.34 -23.81
N VAL A 298 -23.27 45.82 -25.00
CA VAL A 298 -22.86 44.46 -25.39
C VAL A 298 -21.33 44.39 -25.52
N ASP A 299 -20.71 45.39 -26.12
CA ASP A 299 -19.25 45.45 -26.27
C ASP A 299 -18.53 45.42 -24.90
N VAL A 300 -18.96 46.25 -23.95
CA VAL A 300 -18.42 46.25 -22.58
C VAL A 300 -18.59 44.88 -21.92
N LEU A 301 -19.78 44.26 -22.01
CA LEU A 301 -20.05 42.93 -21.45
C LEU A 301 -19.12 41.86 -22.01
N VAL A 302 -18.92 41.85 -23.33
CA VAL A 302 -18.06 40.88 -24.01
C VAL A 302 -16.60 41.08 -23.63
N ASN A 303 -16.12 42.32 -23.61
CA ASN A 303 -14.75 42.65 -23.24
C ASN A 303 -14.43 42.33 -21.78
N GLU A 304 -15.34 42.67 -20.86
CA GLU A 304 -15.20 42.31 -19.44
C GLU A 304 -15.23 40.80 -19.21
N MET A 305 -16.08 40.07 -19.92
CA MET A 305 -16.08 38.61 -19.86
C MET A 305 -14.75 38.04 -20.36
N PHE A 306 -14.26 38.51 -21.51
CA PHE A 306 -13.00 38.02 -22.07
C PHE A 306 -11.82 38.29 -21.13
N LEU A 307 -11.80 39.46 -20.50
CA LEU A 307 -10.82 39.79 -19.47
C LEU A 307 -10.95 38.86 -18.25
N LEU A 308 -12.16 38.61 -17.75
CA LEU A 308 -12.39 37.71 -16.63
C LEU A 308 -11.87 36.29 -16.95
N LEU A 309 -12.14 35.78 -18.16
CA LEU A 309 -11.64 34.49 -18.64
C LEU A 309 -10.12 34.46 -18.78
N LYS A 310 -9.50 35.55 -19.23
CA LYS A 310 -8.03 35.69 -19.25
C LYS A 310 -7.47 35.64 -17.83
N LEU A 311 -8.04 36.41 -16.91
CA LEU A 311 -7.62 36.44 -15.50
C LEU A 311 -7.81 35.10 -14.79
N ASP A 312 -8.75 34.27 -15.23
CA ASP A 312 -8.93 32.89 -14.75
C ASP A 312 -7.88 31.91 -15.30
N ASN A 313 -7.19 32.25 -16.39
CA ASN A 313 -6.12 31.42 -16.91
C ASN A 313 -4.87 31.53 -16.00
N PRO A 314 -4.35 30.41 -15.46
CA PRO A 314 -3.10 30.42 -14.70
C PRO A 314 -1.90 30.95 -15.52
N GLU A 315 -1.90 30.75 -16.83
CA GLU A 315 -0.81 31.17 -17.74
C GLU A 315 -0.88 32.65 -18.12
N TYR A 316 -1.99 33.34 -17.83
CA TYR A 316 -2.08 34.77 -18.10
C TYR A 316 -1.38 35.55 -16.99
N GLU A 317 -0.26 36.17 -17.33
CA GLU A 317 0.48 37.04 -16.42
C GLU A 317 0.12 38.51 -16.69
N LEU A 318 0.02 39.29 -15.63
CA LEU A 318 -0.03 40.75 -15.72
C LEU A 318 1.38 41.26 -16.04
N GLU A 319 1.49 42.45 -16.62
CA GLU A 319 2.78 43.08 -16.90
C GLU A 319 3.05 44.18 -15.87
N PRO A 320 3.57 43.84 -14.65
CA PRO A 320 3.76 44.83 -13.61
C PRO A 320 4.89 45.80 -13.95
N GLU A 321 4.59 47.09 -13.87
CA GLU A 321 5.55 48.18 -13.94
C GLU A 321 5.53 49.01 -12.65
N GLN A 322 6.65 49.63 -12.31
CA GLN A 322 6.72 50.53 -11.16
C GLN A 322 5.86 51.76 -11.44
N THR A 323 4.72 51.86 -10.75
CA THR A 323 3.72 52.88 -10.98
C THR A 323 3.52 53.70 -9.72
N ASP A 324 3.46 55.02 -9.86
CA ASP A 324 3.00 55.91 -8.80
C ASP A 324 1.48 55.81 -8.66
N LEU A 325 1.04 55.16 -7.58
CA LEU A 325 -0.37 54.95 -7.28
C LEU A 325 -1.09 56.26 -6.97
N CYS A 326 -0.38 57.28 -6.46
CA CYS A 326 -0.98 58.57 -6.16
C CYS A 326 -1.44 59.26 -7.45
N GLU A 327 -0.56 59.36 -8.45
CA GLU A 327 -0.89 59.93 -9.77
C GLU A 327 -1.94 59.13 -10.53
N LEU A 328 -1.88 57.80 -10.45
CA LEU A 328 -2.87 56.92 -11.08
C LEU A 328 -4.27 57.17 -10.51
N VAL A 329 -4.40 57.19 -9.17
CA VAL A 329 -5.69 57.40 -8.51
C VAL A 329 -6.19 58.84 -8.73
N ARG A 330 -5.31 59.85 -8.68
CA ARG A 330 -5.68 61.24 -9.01
C ARG A 330 -6.26 61.35 -10.42
N SER A 331 -5.60 60.72 -11.39
CA SER A 331 -6.04 60.73 -12.79
C SER A 331 -7.42 60.09 -12.94
N ALA A 332 -7.65 58.95 -12.28
CA ALA A 332 -8.95 58.28 -12.28
C ALA A 332 -10.04 59.13 -11.59
N CYS A 333 -9.73 59.78 -10.46
CA CYS A 333 -10.65 60.70 -9.81
C CYS A 333 -11.02 61.89 -10.72
N ALA A 334 -10.05 62.48 -11.41
CA ALA A 334 -10.30 63.61 -12.32
C ALA A 334 -11.26 63.23 -13.46
N GLU A 335 -11.14 62.02 -14.01
CA GLU A 335 -12.04 61.51 -15.07
C GLU A 335 -13.49 61.34 -14.59
N TYR A 336 -13.69 60.95 -13.32
CA TYR A 336 -15.03 60.74 -12.75
C TYR A 336 -15.60 61.95 -12.00
N TYR A 337 -14.85 63.05 -11.90
CA TYR A 337 -15.25 64.23 -11.12
C TYR A 337 -16.58 64.81 -11.60
N GLU A 338 -16.69 65.14 -12.89
CA GLU A 338 -17.88 65.75 -13.47
C GLU A 338 -19.10 64.81 -13.38
N GLU A 339 -18.92 63.50 -13.63
CA GLU A 339 -20.03 62.54 -13.54
C GLU A 339 -20.60 62.41 -12.12
N LEU A 340 -19.74 62.45 -11.10
CA LEU A 340 -20.15 62.35 -9.70
C LEU A 340 -20.75 63.66 -9.19
N GLU A 341 -20.17 64.80 -9.57
CA GLU A 341 -20.68 66.13 -9.24
C GLU A 341 -22.08 66.38 -9.85
N ASP A 342 -22.30 65.99 -11.11
CA ASP A 342 -23.61 66.04 -11.79
C ASP A 342 -24.70 65.22 -11.06
N LYS A 343 -24.28 64.21 -10.29
CA LYS A 343 -25.17 63.38 -9.47
C LYS A 343 -25.31 63.89 -8.03
N GLY A 344 -24.67 65.02 -7.69
CA GLY A 344 -24.67 65.61 -6.36
C GLY A 344 -23.79 64.86 -5.35
N ILE A 345 -22.76 64.15 -5.82
CA ILE A 345 -21.80 63.44 -4.98
C ILE A 345 -20.49 64.24 -4.94
N GLU A 346 -20.18 64.82 -3.79
CA GLU A 346 -18.95 65.56 -3.53
C GLU A 346 -17.78 64.58 -3.31
N MET A 347 -16.68 64.77 -4.04
CA MET A 347 -15.47 63.97 -3.85
C MET A 347 -14.48 64.63 -2.89
N HIS A 348 -14.15 63.90 -1.84
CA HIS A 348 -13.10 64.25 -0.88
C HIS A 348 -11.87 63.37 -1.15
N ILE A 349 -10.79 63.99 -1.62
CA ILE A 349 -9.58 63.29 -2.07
C ILE A 349 -8.45 63.55 -1.06
N GLU A 350 -7.96 62.48 -0.44
CA GLU A 350 -6.83 62.46 0.48
C GLU A 350 -5.69 61.64 -0.12
N ILE A 351 -4.92 62.24 -1.02
CA ILE A 351 -3.79 61.59 -1.70
C ILE A 351 -2.51 62.39 -1.41
N PRO A 352 -1.47 61.78 -0.82
CA PRO A 352 -0.25 62.49 -0.44
C PRO A 352 0.53 62.96 -1.67
N GLU A 353 1.13 64.15 -1.59
CA GLU A 353 2.00 64.69 -2.65
C GLU A 353 3.25 63.85 -2.90
N THR A 354 3.68 63.07 -1.91
CA THR A 354 4.78 62.12 -2.05
C THR A 354 4.33 60.86 -2.79
N PRO A 355 5.06 60.41 -3.82
CA PRO A 355 4.67 59.24 -4.61
C PRO A 355 4.68 57.97 -3.76
N ILE A 356 3.66 57.14 -3.93
CA ILE A 356 3.58 55.80 -3.36
C ILE A 356 3.68 54.82 -4.52
N THR A 357 4.85 54.18 -4.67
CA THR A 357 5.15 53.32 -5.81
C THR A 357 4.85 51.86 -5.52
N ALA A 358 4.17 51.18 -6.45
CA ALA A 358 3.97 49.74 -6.42
C ALA A 358 4.17 49.11 -7.80
N ALA A 359 4.56 47.84 -7.84
CA ALA A 359 4.68 47.07 -9.08
C ALA A 359 3.29 46.57 -9.50
N VAL A 360 2.65 47.27 -10.45
CA VAL A 360 1.30 46.97 -10.94
C VAL A 360 1.24 47.06 -12.45
N ASP A 361 0.35 46.29 -13.08
CA ASP A 361 -0.02 46.55 -14.47
C ASP A 361 -0.87 47.82 -14.50
N ARG A 362 -0.29 48.92 -14.96
CA ARG A 362 -0.90 50.25 -14.88
C ARG A 362 -2.29 50.28 -15.50
N LYS A 363 -2.46 49.64 -16.66
CA LYS A 363 -3.74 49.64 -17.39
C LYS A 363 -4.80 48.86 -16.63
N GLU A 364 -4.47 47.65 -16.19
CA GLU A 364 -5.43 46.80 -15.49
C GLU A 364 -5.70 47.33 -14.07
N PHE A 365 -4.74 47.97 -13.42
CA PHE A 365 -4.95 48.59 -12.12
C PHE A 365 -5.78 49.88 -12.20
N THR A 366 -5.61 50.71 -13.23
CA THR A 366 -6.52 51.85 -13.48
C THR A 366 -7.97 51.36 -13.58
N ARG A 367 -8.22 50.26 -14.30
CA ARG A 367 -9.55 49.62 -14.39
C ARG A 367 -10.12 49.22 -13.02
N VAL A 368 -9.28 48.81 -12.06
CA VAL A 368 -9.73 48.52 -10.68
C VAL A 368 -10.32 49.77 -10.04
N ILE A 369 -9.62 50.90 -10.13
CA ILE A 369 -10.02 52.17 -9.52
C ILE A 369 -11.27 52.73 -10.21
N GLU A 370 -11.28 52.77 -11.54
CA GLU A 370 -12.44 53.20 -12.34
C GLU A 370 -13.69 52.36 -12.02
N ASN A 371 -13.55 51.05 -11.82
CA ASN A 371 -14.66 50.19 -11.44
C ASN A 371 -15.25 50.59 -10.08
N LEU A 372 -14.43 50.97 -9.11
CA LEU A 372 -14.89 51.42 -7.79
C LEU A 372 -15.57 52.79 -7.88
N LEU A 373 -14.96 53.76 -8.58
CA LEU A 373 -15.53 55.09 -8.78
C LEU A 373 -16.85 55.05 -9.56
N SER A 374 -16.89 54.26 -10.63
CA SER A 374 -18.10 54.04 -11.41
C SER A 374 -19.22 53.36 -10.60
N ASN A 375 -18.87 52.49 -9.65
CA ASN A 375 -19.85 51.89 -8.75
C ASN A 375 -20.47 52.93 -7.81
N ILE A 376 -19.69 53.88 -7.29
CA ILE A 376 -20.23 54.99 -6.48
C ILE A 376 -21.31 55.73 -7.29
N GLY A 377 -20.99 56.18 -8.50
CA GLY A 377 -21.95 56.91 -9.34
C GLY A 377 -23.17 56.08 -9.78
N LYS A 378 -23.09 54.75 -9.77
CA LYS A 378 -24.21 53.87 -10.15
C LYS A 378 -25.12 53.55 -8.97
N TYR A 379 -24.54 53.36 -7.77
CA TYR A 379 -25.22 52.77 -6.62
C TYR A 379 -25.39 53.70 -5.43
N ASN A 380 -24.58 54.76 -5.29
CA ASN A 380 -24.83 55.78 -4.27
C ASN A 380 -26.05 56.62 -4.69
N ARG A 381 -27.20 56.35 -4.07
CA ARG A 381 -28.50 57.00 -4.36
C ARG A 381 -28.96 57.95 -3.27
N THR A 382 -28.46 57.76 -2.06
CA THR A 382 -28.92 58.44 -0.85
C THR A 382 -27.84 59.31 -0.22
N GLY A 383 -26.59 59.00 -0.52
CA GLY A 383 -25.43 59.69 -0.04
C GLY A 383 -25.04 60.86 -0.95
N GLN A 384 -24.20 61.74 -0.42
CA GLN A 384 -23.72 62.95 -1.07
C GLN A 384 -22.20 63.04 -1.08
N GLY A 385 -21.49 62.03 -0.56
CA GLY A 385 -20.04 62.07 -0.39
C GLY A 385 -19.34 60.80 -0.90
N ALA A 386 -18.20 61.01 -1.52
CA ALA A 386 -17.23 59.97 -1.84
C ALA A 386 -15.87 60.34 -1.24
N TRP A 387 -15.23 59.41 -0.54
CA TRP A 387 -13.89 59.63 0.05
C TRP A 387 -12.90 58.68 -0.60
N ILE A 388 -11.80 59.25 -1.13
CA ILE A 388 -10.73 58.50 -1.78
C ILE A 388 -9.44 58.81 -1.03
N THR A 389 -8.89 57.81 -0.35
CA THR A 389 -7.65 57.95 0.42
C THR A 389 -6.60 57.01 -0.14
N VAL A 390 -5.38 57.52 -0.36
CA VAL A 390 -4.20 56.71 -0.68
C VAL A 390 -3.18 56.93 0.42
N ARG A 391 -2.65 55.86 1.01
CA ARG A 391 -1.67 55.96 2.10
C ARG A 391 -0.75 54.76 2.12
N GLU A 392 0.39 54.92 2.78
CA GLU A 392 1.28 53.81 3.09
C GLU A 392 1.03 53.36 4.53
N SER A 393 0.90 52.05 4.75
CA SER A 393 0.68 51.46 6.07
C SER A 393 1.41 50.12 6.16
N GLY A 394 2.31 49.99 7.13
CA GLY A 394 3.05 48.73 7.35
C GLY A 394 3.92 48.28 6.17
N GLY A 395 4.42 49.23 5.37
CA GLY A 395 5.22 48.95 4.16
C GLY A 395 4.41 48.43 2.97
N ARG A 396 3.09 48.64 2.99
CA ARG A 396 2.16 48.32 1.91
C ARG A 396 1.39 49.56 1.48
N ALA A 397 1.02 49.60 0.21
CA ALA A 397 0.16 50.66 -0.30
C ALA A 397 -1.31 50.32 0.02
N GLU A 398 -2.02 51.24 0.65
CA GLU A 398 -3.45 51.14 0.92
C GLU A 398 -4.20 52.18 0.10
N ILE A 399 -5.20 51.72 -0.65
CA ILE A 399 -6.16 52.59 -1.36
C ILE A 399 -7.54 52.30 -0.79
N ILE A 400 -8.21 53.34 -0.32
CA ILE A 400 -9.53 53.26 0.31
C ILE A 400 -10.49 54.10 -0.52
N VAL A 401 -11.56 53.48 -1.00
CA VAL A 401 -12.64 54.14 -1.72
C VAL A 401 -13.92 53.95 -0.93
N GLN A 402 -14.55 55.05 -0.53
CA GLN A 402 -15.74 55.06 0.32
C GLN A 402 -16.87 55.91 -0.26
N ASP A 403 -18.10 55.53 0.07
CA ASP A 403 -19.30 56.31 -0.18
C ASP A 403 -20.28 56.22 1.00
N ASP A 404 -21.13 57.22 1.17
CA ASP A 404 -22.19 57.31 2.18
C ASP A 404 -23.56 56.84 1.66
N GLY A 405 -23.55 56.01 0.62
CA GLY A 405 -24.74 55.41 0.06
C GLY A 405 -25.37 54.32 0.94
N GLU A 406 -26.45 53.73 0.44
CA GLU A 406 -27.10 52.59 1.09
C GLU A 406 -26.10 51.43 1.23
N ALA A 407 -26.08 50.80 2.41
CA ALA A 407 -25.22 49.64 2.66
C ALA A 407 -25.54 48.50 1.69
N VAL A 408 -24.50 47.78 1.23
CA VAL A 408 -24.72 46.52 0.52
C VAL A 408 -25.46 45.55 1.46
N ALA A 409 -26.52 44.91 0.93
CA ALA A 409 -27.35 43.96 1.67
C ALA A 409 -26.50 42.81 2.26
N GLU A 410 -26.78 42.43 3.51
CA GLU A 410 -25.94 41.49 4.28
C GLU A 410 -25.79 40.12 3.62
N ASP A 411 -26.81 39.64 2.92
CA ASP A 411 -26.84 38.38 2.18
C ASP A 411 -25.94 38.41 0.93
N ILE A 412 -25.69 39.60 0.38
CA ILE A 412 -24.89 39.79 -0.83
C ILE A 412 -23.41 40.03 -0.50
N ARG A 413 -23.09 40.60 0.66
CA ARG A 413 -21.70 40.90 1.07
C ARG A 413 -20.73 39.72 0.87
N PRO A 414 -21.06 38.47 1.25
CA PRO A 414 -20.13 37.34 1.09
C PRO A 414 -19.80 36.98 -0.36
N ILE A 415 -20.72 37.31 -1.28
CA ILE A 415 -20.63 37.01 -2.71
C ILE A 415 -20.44 38.26 -3.56
N LEU A 416 -20.16 39.43 -2.95
CA LEU A 416 -20.12 40.73 -3.63
C LEU A 416 -19.13 40.78 -4.80
N PHE A 417 -18.04 40.03 -4.70
CA PHE A 417 -17.00 39.95 -5.72
C PHE A 417 -17.15 38.73 -6.64
N ASP A 418 -18.25 37.99 -6.55
CA ASP A 418 -18.54 36.90 -7.48
C ASP A 418 -19.13 37.48 -8.79
N PRO A 419 -18.81 36.87 -9.96
CA PRO A 419 -19.31 37.35 -11.25
C PRO A 419 -20.84 37.43 -11.28
N PHE A 420 -21.36 38.46 -11.96
CA PHE A 420 -22.79 38.71 -12.20
C PHE A 420 -23.65 38.97 -10.96
N VAL A 421 -23.04 39.07 -9.77
CA VAL A 421 -23.76 39.44 -8.55
C VAL A 421 -24.22 40.91 -8.62
N ARG A 422 -25.50 41.13 -8.32
CA ARG A 422 -26.15 42.46 -8.28
C ARG A 422 -27.15 42.49 -7.12
N GLY A 423 -27.30 43.65 -6.47
CA GLY A 423 -28.35 43.89 -5.49
C GLY A 423 -29.77 43.72 -6.06
N ASP A 424 -30.73 43.25 -5.28
CA ASP A 424 -32.13 43.12 -5.73
C ASP A 424 -32.75 44.46 -6.17
N LYS A 425 -32.37 45.57 -5.52
CA LYS A 425 -32.71 46.94 -5.95
C LYS A 425 -32.00 47.36 -7.24
N ALA A 426 -30.81 46.81 -7.51
CA ALA A 426 -30.07 47.06 -8.75
C ALA A 426 -30.69 46.37 -9.97
N ARG A 427 -31.50 45.32 -9.77
CA ARG A 427 -32.23 44.61 -10.84
C ARG A 427 -33.24 45.51 -11.57
N ILE A 428 -33.74 46.53 -10.88
CA ILE A 428 -34.71 47.53 -11.39
C ILE A 428 -33.98 48.73 -12.00
N SER A 429 -32.75 49.02 -11.55
CA SER A 429 -31.94 50.12 -12.05
C SER A 429 -31.10 49.73 -13.27
N LYS A 430 -30.91 50.65 -14.22
CA LYS A 430 -30.10 50.46 -15.43
C LYS A 430 -28.58 50.42 -15.15
N GLY A 431 -28.09 49.64 -14.18
CA GLY A 431 -26.71 49.74 -13.67
C GLY A 431 -25.89 48.45 -13.72
N GLY A 432 -24.72 48.51 -14.38
CA GLY A 432 -23.59 47.57 -14.25
C GLY A 432 -23.71 46.23 -15.00
N THR A 433 -22.57 45.70 -15.41
CA THR A 433 -22.42 44.33 -15.94
C THR A 433 -22.41 43.27 -14.85
N GLY A 434 -22.16 43.65 -13.59
CA GLY A 434 -21.93 42.72 -12.48
C GLY A 434 -20.57 42.01 -12.53
N LEU A 435 -19.69 42.39 -13.47
CA LEU A 435 -18.37 41.79 -13.63
C LEU A 435 -17.24 42.65 -13.04
N GLY A 436 -17.44 43.97 -12.92
CA GLY A 436 -16.39 44.91 -12.51
C GLY A 436 -15.71 44.57 -11.17
N LEU A 437 -16.47 44.27 -10.12
CA LEU A 437 -15.88 43.90 -8.81
C LEU A 437 -15.17 42.53 -8.86
N ALA A 438 -15.70 41.57 -9.62
CA ALA A 438 -15.06 40.27 -9.80
C ALA A 438 -13.71 40.40 -10.54
N ILE A 439 -13.67 41.25 -11.58
CA ILE A 439 -12.45 41.60 -12.32
C ILE A 439 -11.47 42.30 -11.39
N ALA A 440 -11.93 43.29 -10.62
CA ALA A 440 -11.09 44.02 -9.66
C ALA A 440 -10.42 43.07 -8.65
N ARG A 441 -11.18 42.13 -8.07
CA ARG A 441 -10.65 41.11 -7.15
C ARG A 441 -9.61 40.21 -7.81
N LYS A 442 -9.81 39.82 -9.08
CA LYS A 442 -8.83 38.98 -9.79
C LYS A 442 -7.55 39.73 -10.15
N ILE A 443 -7.64 40.99 -10.58
CA ILE A 443 -6.47 41.82 -10.89
C ILE A 443 -5.64 42.02 -9.62
N VAL A 444 -6.26 42.50 -8.54
CA VAL A 444 -5.58 42.70 -7.25
C VAL A 444 -4.98 41.39 -6.72
N GLY A 445 -5.70 40.27 -6.84
CA GLY A 445 -5.20 38.96 -6.43
C GLY A 445 -3.99 38.47 -7.24
N LYS A 446 -3.95 38.70 -8.56
CA LYS A 446 -2.76 38.38 -9.39
C LYS A 446 -1.55 39.26 -9.05
N LEU A 447 -1.78 40.45 -8.50
CA LEU A 447 -0.74 41.33 -7.95
C LEU A 447 -0.36 40.97 -6.50
N SER A 448 -0.81 39.82 -5.98
CA SER A 448 -0.60 39.39 -4.58
C SER A 448 -1.18 40.33 -3.52
N GLY A 449 -2.09 41.22 -3.92
CA GLY A 449 -2.80 42.12 -3.02
C GLY A 449 -4.14 41.56 -2.54
N THR A 450 -4.85 42.36 -1.76
CA THR A 450 -6.22 42.07 -1.30
C THR A 450 -7.15 43.24 -1.58
N ILE A 451 -8.42 42.94 -1.90
CA ILE A 451 -9.51 43.90 -1.95
C ILE A 451 -10.64 43.42 -1.05
N GLU A 452 -11.08 44.26 -0.13
CA GLU A 452 -12.07 43.93 0.89
C GLU A 452 -13.18 44.97 0.91
N TYR A 453 -14.39 44.54 1.26
CA TYR A 453 -15.53 45.41 1.49
C TYR A 453 -15.91 45.38 2.97
N ALA A 454 -16.17 46.55 3.55
CA ALA A 454 -16.74 46.71 4.87
C ALA A 454 -17.81 47.81 4.85
N TYR A 455 -18.74 47.74 5.81
CA TYR A 455 -19.64 48.85 6.10
C TYR A 455 -19.26 49.40 7.48
N GLU A 456 -18.60 50.55 7.50
CA GLU A 456 -17.98 51.15 8.69
C GLU A 456 -18.38 52.62 8.78
N GLU A 457 -18.75 53.08 9.98
CA GLU A 457 -19.09 54.50 10.24
C GLU A 457 -20.17 55.08 9.30
N GLY A 458 -21.11 54.24 8.87
CA GLY A 458 -22.18 54.64 7.96
C GLY A 458 -21.77 54.69 6.48
N LYS A 459 -20.55 54.24 6.13
CA LYS A 459 -20.00 54.29 4.78
C LYS A 459 -19.75 52.88 4.23
N ASN A 460 -20.04 52.70 2.95
CA ASN A 460 -19.51 51.59 2.17
C ASN A 460 -18.01 51.82 1.99
N ARG A 461 -17.17 50.82 2.27
CA ARG A 461 -15.72 50.95 2.23
C ARG A 461 -15.08 49.81 1.45
N PHE A 462 -14.45 50.14 0.34
CA PHE A 462 -13.57 49.24 -0.39
C PHE A 462 -12.12 49.55 -0.06
N LYS A 463 -11.39 48.57 0.50
CA LYS A 463 -9.98 48.70 0.84
C LYS A 463 -9.16 47.78 -0.06
N ILE A 464 -8.22 48.35 -0.80
CA ILE A 464 -7.19 47.64 -1.55
C ILE A 464 -5.88 47.73 -0.78
N THR A 465 -5.17 46.60 -0.65
CA THR A 465 -3.82 46.54 -0.07
C THR A 465 -2.90 45.85 -1.06
N LEU A 466 -1.77 46.48 -1.40
CA LEU A 466 -0.72 45.96 -2.28
C LEU A 466 0.60 45.80 -1.52
#